data_AF-A0A927GRZ3-F1
#
_entry.id   AF-A0A927GRZ3-F1
#
_cell.length_a   1.000
_cell.length_b   1.000
_cell.length_c   1.000
_cell.angle_alpha   90.00
_cell.angle_beta   90.00
_cell.angle_gamma   90.00
#
_symmetry.space_group_name_H-M   'P 1'
#
loop_
_entity.id
_entity.type
_entity.pdbx_description
1 polymer ?
#
loop_
_entity_poly.entity_id
_entity_poly.type
_entity_poly.pdbx_seq_one_letter_code
_entity_poly.pdbx_strand_id
1 'polypeptide(L)'
;MKRYRASVIAGLIGLAVCLFNYTGYDPHNIVFFMLSVPAWVVEFFRDVHEVSVLLMYGLTIVSWALIGLAVDWFTAVPRARRRTDAG
;
A
#
# COMPACT_ATOMS: atom_id res chain seq x y z
N MET A 1 -18.57 -10.62 -3.49
CA MET A 1 -18.06 -9.32 -3.00
C MET A 1 -16.92 -9.40 -1.97
N LYS A 2 -16.55 -10.55 -1.38
CA LYS A 2 -15.45 -10.64 -0.38
C LYS A 2 -14.02 -10.49 -0.95
N ARG A 3 -13.84 -10.39 -2.28
CA ARG A 3 -12.57 -10.69 -2.98
C ARG A 3 -11.58 -9.53 -3.11
N TYR A 4 -11.94 -8.32 -2.69
CA TYR A 4 -11.06 -7.13 -2.75
C TYR A 4 -11.08 -6.31 -1.46
N ARG A 5 -11.48 -6.93 -0.34
CA ARG A 5 -11.62 -6.17 0.92
C ARG A 5 -10.26 -5.71 1.42
N ALA A 6 -9.22 -6.54 1.32
CA ALA A 6 -7.88 -6.13 1.75
C ALA A 6 -7.30 -5.06 0.81
N SER A 7 -7.48 -5.20 -0.50
CA SER A 7 -7.08 -4.20 -1.52
C SER A 7 -7.66 -2.82 -1.22
N VAL A 8 -8.96 -2.74 -0.97
CA VAL A 8 -9.65 -1.48 -0.69
C VAL A 8 -9.20 -0.89 0.64
N ILE A 9 -9.12 -1.70 1.70
CA ILE A 9 -8.66 -1.24 3.02
C ILE A 9 -7.22 -0.72 2.93
N ALA A 10 -6.33 -1.45 2.27
CA ALA A 10 -4.95 -1.05 2.09
C ALA A 10 -4.85 0.24 1.28
N GLY A 11 -5.57 0.36 0.16
CA GLY A 11 -5.63 1.60 -0.62
C GLY A 11 -6.14 2.79 0.20
N LEU A 12 -7.13 2.60 1.07
CA LEU A 12 -7.62 3.63 1.98
C LEU A 12 -6.56 4.03 3.03
N ILE A 13 -5.75 3.08 3.51
CA ILE A 13 -4.61 3.40 4.39
C ILE A 13 -3.60 4.27 3.63
N GLY A 14 -3.22 3.89 2.41
CA GLY A 14 -2.32 4.70 1.58
C GLY A 14 -2.87 6.10 1.32
N LEU A 15 -4.18 6.21 1.06
CA LEU A 15 -4.86 7.50 0.88
C LEU A 15 -4.84 8.34 2.18
N ALA A 16 -5.09 7.71 3.33
CA ALA A 16 -5.05 8.40 4.63
C ALA A 16 -3.65 8.94 4.95
N VAL A 17 -2.60 8.18 4.64
CA VAL A 17 -1.21 8.63 4.76
C VAL A 17 -0.94 9.85 3.88
N CYS A 18 -1.38 9.80 2.61
CA CYS A 18 -1.22 10.94 1.69
C CYS A 18 -1.99 12.17 2.17
N LEU A 19 -3.21 11.99 2.69
CA LEU A 19 -4.02 13.09 3.20
C LEU A 19 -3.43 13.71 4.47
N PHE A 20 -2.94 12.87 5.39
CA PHE A 20 -2.22 13.34 6.58
C PHE A 20 -0.99 14.16 6.20
N ASN A 21 -0.20 13.67 5.23
CA ASN A 21 0.93 14.43 4.73
C ASN A 21 0.50 15.76 4.06
N TYR A 22 -0.53 15.74 3.23
CA TYR A 22 -1.07 16.93 2.55
C TYR A 22 -1.57 18.02 3.50
N THR A 23 -2.10 17.65 4.67
CA THR A 23 -2.54 18.62 5.69
C THR A 23 -1.40 19.40 6.35
N GLY A 24 -0.14 18.99 6.14
CA GLY A 24 1.03 19.62 6.77
C GLY A 24 1.23 19.22 8.24
N TYR A 25 0.41 18.30 8.76
CA TYR A 25 0.58 17.71 10.10
C TYR A 25 1.72 16.69 10.19
N ASP A 26 2.43 16.46 9.09
CA ASP A 26 3.61 15.59 9.01
C ASP A 26 4.87 16.45 8.80
N PRO A 27 5.45 17.02 9.88
CA PRO A 27 6.65 17.82 9.78
C PRO A 27 7.75 17.01 9.09
N HIS A 28 8.34 17.58 8.04
CA HIS A 28 9.38 16.93 7.23
C HIS A 28 8.96 15.63 6.52
N ASN A 29 7.66 15.40 6.33
CA ASN A 29 7.12 14.23 5.60
C ASN A 29 7.53 12.87 6.20
N ILE A 30 7.88 12.82 7.49
CA ILE A 30 8.45 11.63 8.14
C ILE A 30 7.52 10.43 8.03
N VAL A 31 6.24 10.60 8.33
CA VAL A 31 5.25 9.52 8.28
C VAL A 31 5.05 9.06 6.83
N PHE A 32 4.98 10.01 5.89
CA PHE A 32 4.89 9.70 4.47
C PHE A 32 6.09 8.87 4.00
N PHE A 33 7.31 9.28 4.34
CA PHE A 33 8.54 8.55 4.01
C PHE A 33 8.56 7.15 4.61
N MET A 34 8.11 6.99 5.85
CA MET A 34 8.09 5.69 6.52
C MET A 34 7.05 4.72 5.94
N LEU A 35 5.96 5.19 5.35
CA LEU A 35 4.85 4.34 4.88
C LEU A 35 4.69 4.31 3.36
N SER A 36 5.45 5.13 2.63
CA SER A 36 5.49 5.16 1.17
C SER A 36 6.56 4.21 0.65
N VAL A 37 6.14 3.02 0.22
CA VAL A 37 7.02 2.07 -0.49
C VAL A 37 7.74 2.71 -1.69
N PRO A 38 7.08 3.53 -2.52
CA PRO A 38 7.76 4.27 -3.58
C PRO A 38 8.86 5.20 -3.08
N ALA A 39 8.68 5.84 -1.91
CA ALA A 39 9.68 6.76 -1.36
C ALA A 39 10.97 6.02 -1.01
N TRP A 40 10.87 4.82 -0.44
CA TRP A 40 12.04 3.98 -0.17
C TRP A 40 12.83 3.69 -1.44
N VAL A 41 12.14 3.41 -2.55
CA VAL A 41 12.79 3.12 -3.83
C VAL A 41 13.42 4.36 -4.42
N VAL A 42 12.70 5.49 -4.44
CA VAL A 42 13.17 6.75 -5.02
C VAL A 42 14.44 7.24 -4.33
N GLU A 43 14.54 7.11 -2.99
CA GLU A 43 15.70 7.50 -2.18
C GLU A 43 17.02 6.87 -2.69
N PHE A 44 16.97 5.68 -3.30
CA PHE A 44 18.17 5.02 -3.84
C PHE A 44 18.65 5.59 -5.19
N PHE A 45 17.77 6.27 -5.93
CA PHE A 45 18.05 6.69 -7.31
C PHE A 45 18.08 8.21 -7.50
N ARG A 46 17.30 8.96 -6.72
CA ARG A 46 17.19 10.41 -6.83
C ARG A 46 16.86 11.04 -5.48
N ASP A 47 17.22 12.31 -5.37
CA ASP A 47 16.73 13.15 -4.29
C ASP A 47 15.21 13.25 -4.37
N VAL A 48 14.54 12.82 -3.31
CA VAL A 48 13.07 12.80 -3.24
C VAL A 48 12.45 14.20 -3.32
N HIS A 49 13.22 15.24 -3.01
CA HIS A 49 12.82 16.64 -3.14
C HIS A 49 12.68 17.10 -4.59
N GLU A 50 13.26 16.37 -5.55
CA GLU A 50 13.13 16.67 -6.99
C GLU A 50 11.91 15.97 -7.63
N VAL A 51 11.24 15.09 -6.91
CA VAL A 51 10.13 14.29 -7.43
C VAL A 51 8.80 14.95 -7.08
N SER A 52 7.85 14.93 -8.02
CA SER A 52 6.51 15.47 -7.78
C SER A 52 5.81 14.75 -6.62
N VAL A 53 5.43 15.52 -5.60
CA VAL A 53 4.70 15.01 -4.43
C VAL A 53 3.38 14.34 -4.82
N LEU A 54 2.66 14.89 -5.80
CA LEU A 54 1.42 14.29 -6.33
C LEU A 54 1.67 12.92 -6.97
N LEU A 55 2.78 12.78 -7.71
CA LEU A 55 3.18 11.49 -8.27
C LEU A 55 3.50 10.49 -7.16
N MET A 56 4.18 10.93 -6.11
CA MET A 56 4.48 10.12 -4.93
C MET A 56 3.21 9.67 -4.19
N TYR A 57 2.19 10.53 -4.08
CA TYR A 57 0.90 10.17 -3.50
C TYR A 57 0.19 9.09 -4.32
N GLY A 58 0.13 9.29 -5.63
CA GLY A 58 -0.47 8.32 -6.55
C GLY A 58 0.22 6.95 -6.45
N LEU A 59 1.56 6.93 -6.51
CA LEU A 59 2.32 5.69 -6.35
C LEU A 59 2.11 5.06 -4.99
N THR A 60 2.03 5.85 -3.91
CA THR A 60 1.82 5.32 -2.55
C THR A 60 0.48 4.60 -2.44
N ILE A 61 -0.61 5.23 -2.92
CA ILE A 61 -1.94 4.62 -2.93
C ILE A 61 -1.94 3.33 -3.75
N VAL A 62 -1.32 3.35 -4.94
CA VAL A 62 -1.22 2.17 -5.82
C VAL A 62 -0.42 1.06 -5.15
N SER A 63 0.73 1.36 -4.54
CA SER A 63 1.55 0.37 -3.83
C SER A 63 0.77 -0.30 -2.70
N TRP A 64 0.05 0.47 -1.89
CA TRP A 64 -0.79 -0.08 -0.83
C TRP A 64 -1.94 -0.93 -1.39
N ALA A 65 -2.61 -0.49 -2.46
CA ALA A 65 -3.64 -1.27 -3.11
C ALA A 65 -3.11 -2.59 -3.69
N LEU A 66 -1.90 -2.60 -4.27
CA LEU A 66 -1.24 -3.80 -4.78
C LEU A 66 -0.85 -4.78 -3.66
N ILE A 67 -0.41 -4.28 -2.51
CA ILE A 67 -0.16 -5.11 -1.33
C ILE A 67 -1.45 -5.78 -0.87
N GLY A 68 -2.55 -5.03 -0.76
CA GLY A 68 -3.85 -5.59 -0.42
C GLY A 68 -4.35 -6.59 -1.47
N LEU A 69 -4.06 -6.36 -2.75
CA LEU A 69 -4.38 -7.27 -3.84
C LEU A 69 -3.60 -8.58 -3.75
N ALA A 70 -2.31 -8.53 -3.38
CA ALA A 70 -1.52 -9.71 -3.13
C ALA A 70 -2.12 -10.54 -1.98
N VAL A 71 -2.51 -9.89 -0.88
CA VAL A 71 -3.19 -10.56 0.25
C VAL A 71 -4.52 -11.19 -0.18
N ASP A 72 -5.34 -10.46 -0.92
CA ASP A 72 -6.60 -11.00 -1.45
C ASP A 72 -6.34 -12.21 -2.38
N TRP A 73 -5.27 -12.20 -3.19
CA TRP A 73 -4.89 -13.31 -4.05
C TRP A 73 -4.46 -14.54 -3.26
N PHE A 74 -3.56 -14.39 -2.28
CA PHE A 74 -3.10 -15.50 -1.43
C PHE A 74 -4.23 -16.12 -0.60
N THR A 75 -5.18 -15.31 -0.13
CA THR A 75 -6.33 -15.80 0.65
C THR A 75 -7.43 -16.42 -0.21
N ALA A 76 -7.51 -16.05 -1.48
CA ALA A 76 -8.44 -16.64 -2.44
C ALA A 76 -7.97 -18.00 -3.00
N VAL A 77 -6.71 -18.41 -2.76
CA VAL A 77 -6.23 -19.75 -3.08
C VAL A 77 -7.08 -20.76 -2.29
N PRO A 78 -7.91 -21.59 -2.94
CA PRO A 78 -8.73 -22.56 -2.25
C PRO A 78 -7.82 -23.50 -1.46
N ARG A 79 -8.10 -23.68 -0.17
CA ARG A 79 -7.52 -24.76 0.64
C ARG A 79 -7.97 -26.12 0.10
N ALA A 80 -7.57 -26.51 -1.10
CA ALA A 80 -7.89 -27.77 -1.77
C ALA A 80 -7.24 -29.00 -1.09
N ARG A 81 -6.87 -28.89 0.19
CA ARG A 81 -6.08 -29.88 0.94
C ARG A 81 -6.63 -30.19 2.35
N ARG A 82 -7.90 -29.89 2.63
CA ARG A 82 -8.55 -30.27 3.91
C ARG A 82 -9.85 -31.07 3.72
N ARG A 83 -9.84 -32.09 2.86
CA ARG A 83 -10.98 -33.03 2.78
C ARG A 83 -10.63 -34.48 2.45
N THR A 84 -9.38 -34.91 2.62
CA THR A 84 -9.00 -36.30 2.34
C THR A 84 -8.81 -37.15 3.59
N ASP A 85 -8.65 -36.56 4.78
CA ASP A 85 -8.35 -37.32 6.00
C ASP A 85 -9.44 -37.08 7.08
N ALA A 86 -10.48 -37.90 7.05
CA ALA A 86 -11.29 -38.37 8.19
C ALA A 86 -12.58 -39.03 7.65
N GLY A 87 -12.40 -40.13 6.93
CA GLY A 87 -13.42 -41.15 6.69
C GLY A 87 -13.11 -42.37 7.54
#